data_AF-A0A1Q8C3L3-F1
#
_entry.id   AF-A0A1Q8C3L3-F1
#
_cell.length_a   1.000
_cell.length_b   1.000
_cell.length_c   1.000
_cell.angle_alpha   90.00
_cell.angle_beta   90.00
_cell.angle_gamma   90.00
#
_symmetry.space_group_name_H-M   'P 1'
#
loop_
_entity.id
_entity.type
_entity.pdbx_description
1 polymer ?
#
loop_
_entity_poly.entity_id
_entity_poly.type
_entity_poly.pdbx_seq_one_letter_code
_entity_poly.pdbx_strand_id
1 'polypeptide(L)'
;MASSDRTLPTGAAARPAPLLGPTTASTVLVGATAVAALLDAWTAWYHHGVAVEYGAGTPGVWVSDLTSAASTSRTAGTLYLISLVATAVALLVWVARTRANARLAGQYEGSGYRVLAVAGWFPVSLATVVVTLGTAALLGAEPTLDELARLATLDSAVAVVQVVTAVAVIVLLRRRPVVVPAPR
;
A
#
# COMPACT_ATOMS: atom_id res chain seq x y z
N MET A 1 -39.60 -39.54 -0.89
CA MET A 1 -38.18 -39.13 -0.71
C MET A 1 -37.57 -39.03 -2.09
N ALA A 2 -37.58 -37.83 -2.69
CA ALA A 2 -37.06 -37.61 -4.04
C ALA A 2 -35.55 -37.34 -3.94
N SER A 3 -34.75 -38.27 -4.48
CA SER A 3 -33.34 -38.08 -4.77
C SER A 3 -33.21 -36.97 -5.81
N SER A 4 -32.92 -35.76 -5.37
CA SER A 4 -32.54 -34.65 -6.23
C SER A 4 -31.13 -34.91 -6.76
N ASP A 5 -31.10 -35.70 -7.83
CA ASP A 5 -29.93 -35.98 -8.64
C ASP A 5 -29.52 -34.67 -9.33
N ARG A 6 -28.77 -33.84 -8.58
CA ARG A 6 -28.18 -32.59 -9.05
C ARG A 6 -26.99 -32.97 -9.92
N THR A 7 -27.29 -33.42 -11.13
CA THR A 7 -26.34 -33.55 -12.22
C THR A 7 -25.76 -32.16 -12.49
N LEU A 8 -24.64 -31.87 -11.84
CA LEU A 8 -23.85 -30.67 -12.10
C LEU A 8 -23.49 -30.70 -13.59
N PRO A 9 -23.77 -29.63 -14.35
CA PRO A 9 -23.48 -29.60 -15.78
C PRO A 9 -21.99 -29.88 -16.01
N THR A 10 -21.69 -31.05 -16.57
CA THR A 10 -20.37 -31.60 -16.91
C THR A 10 -19.74 -30.93 -18.12
N GLY A 11 -19.99 -29.63 -18.34
CA GLY A 11 -19.99 -29.07 -19.69
C GLY A 11 -19.14 -27.81 -19.91
N ALA A 12 -18.13 -27.53 -19.09
CA ALA A 12 -17.02 -26.66 -19.48
C ALA A 12 -15.92 -26.78 -18.43
N ALA A 13 -14.82 -27.46 -18.76
CA ALA A 13 -13.62 -27.41 -17.93
C ALA A 13 -13.25 -25.93 -17.71
N ALA A 14 -13.45 -25.43 -16.49
CA ALA A 14 -13.24 -24.03 -16.17
C ALA A 14 -11.79 -23.66 -16.47
N ARG A 15 -11.59 -22.78 -17.46
CA ARG A 15 -10.25 -22.37 -17.90
C ARG A 15 -9.63 -21.42 -16.88
N PRO A 16 -8.31 -21.52 -16.61
CA PRO A 16 -7.61 -20.56 -15.75
C PRO A 16 -7.78 -19.13 -16.25
N ALA A 17 -8.04 -18.19 -15.33
CA ALA A 17 -8.13 -16.78 -15.68
C ALA A 17 -6.73 -16.18 -15.90
N PRO A 18 -6.53 -15.29 -16.90
CA PRO A 18 -5.23 -14.66 -17.12
C PRO A 18 -4.81 -13.78 -15.93
N LEU A 19 -3.58 -13.95 -15.47
CA LEU A 19 -3.01 -13.23 -14.31
C LEU A 19 -2.12 -12.04 -14.69
N LEU A 20 -1.72 -11.89 -15.96
CA LEU A 20 -0.75 -10.89 -16.37
C LEU A 20 -1.25 -9.46 -16.09
N GLY A 21 -2.48 -9.13 -16.51
CA GLY A 21 -3.08 -7.81 -16.26
C GLY A 21 -3.13 -7.44 -14.77
N PRO A 22 -3.76 -8.25 -13.91
CA PRO A 22 -3.81 -7.99 -12.46
C PRO A 22 -2.44 -7.90 -11.79
N THR A 23 -1.47 -8.70 -12.23
CA THR A 23 -0.11 -8.68 -11.66
C THR A 23 0.60 -7.38 -12.02
N THR A 24 0.51 -6.93 -13.28
CA THR A 24 1.08 -5.64 -13.71
C THR A 24 0.41 -4.49 -12.98
N ALA A 25 -0.93 -4.45 -12.92
CA ALA A 25 -1.67 -3.41 -12.21
C ALA A 25 -1.29 -3.34 -10.73
N SER A 26 -1.23 -4.49 -10.03
CA SER A 26 -0.83 -4.54 -8.63
C SER A 26 0.62 -4.08 -8.43
N THR A 27 1.53 -4.45 -9.33
CA THR A 27 2.95 -4.02 -9.28
C THR A 27 3.07 -2.50 -9.41
N VAL A 28 2.37 -1.92 -10.39
CA VAL A 28 2.37 -0.47 -10.63
C VAL A 28 1.79 0.28 -9.43
N LEU A 29 0.66 -0.20 -8.90
CA LEU A 29 -0.01 0.44 -7.76
C LEU A 29 0.83 0.35 -6.48
N VAL A 30 1.42 -0.81 -6.18
CA VAL A 30 2.36 -0.95 -5.05
C VAL A 30 3.55 0.00 -5.18
N GLY A 31 4.11 0.14 -6.40
CA GLY A 31 5.17 1.11 -6.68
C GLY A 31 4.71 2.56 -6.50
N ALA A 32 3.52 2.90 -6.98
CA ALA A 32 2.94 4.24 -6.83
C ALA A 32 2.69 4.59 -5.35
N THR A 33 2.21 3.64 -4.53
CA THR A 33 2.05 3.84 -3.08
C THR A 33 3.40 4.09 -2.40
N ALA A 34 4.47 3.39 -2.81
CA ALA A 34 5.80 3.61 -2.26
C ALA A 34 6.34 5.02 -2.61
N VAL A 35 6.13 5.48 -3.85
CA VAL A 35 6.50 6.85 -4.26
C VAL A 35 5.68 7.89 -3.49
N ALA A 36 4.37 7.67 -3.34
CA ALA A 36 3.51 8.56 -2.58
C ALA A 36 3.92 8.65 -1.10
N ALA A 37 4.35 7.55 -0.49
CA ALA A 37 4.87 7.54 0.89
C ALA A 37 6.15 8.39 1.03
N LEU A 38 7.06 8.31 0.05
CA LEU A 38 8.27 9.12 0.03
C LEU A 38 7.96 10.61 -0.14
N LEU A 39 7.00 10.94 -1.01
CA LEU A 39 6.53 12.32 -1.18
C LEU A 39 5.90 12.85 0.10
N ASP A 40 5.07 12.06 0.77
CA ASP A 40 4.44 12.42 2.04
C ASP A 40 5.51 12.75 3.11
N ALA A 41 6.47 11.84 3.32
CA ALA A 41 7.58 12.05 4.24
C ALA A 41 8.45 13.28 3.88
N TRP A 42 8.68 13.52 2.59
CA TRP A 42 9.39 14.72 2.14
C TRP A 42 8.60 16.00 2.47
N THR A 43 7.28 16.01 2.22
CA THR A 43 6.45 17.18 2.54
C THR A 43 6.36 17.45 4.05
N ALA A 44 6.46 16.41 4.89
CA ALA A 44 6.54 16.57 6.34
C ALA A 44 7.82 17.31 6.76
N TRP A 45 8.97 16.93 6.18
CA TRP A 45 10.24 17.65 6.40
C TRP A 45 10.20 19.08 5.84
N TYR A 46 9.60 19.28 4.67
CA TYR A 46 9.42 20.61 4.09
C TYR A 46 8.59 21.52 5.02
N HIS A 47 7.48 21.02 5.56
CA HIS A 47 6.66 21.74 6.52
C HIS A 47 7.41 22.07 7.80
N HIS A 48 8.18 21.12 8.34
CA HIS A 48 9.04 21.36 9.49
C HIS A 48 10.10 22.45 9.22
N GLY A 49 10.77 22.41 8.05
CA GLY A 49 11.76 23.40 7.66
C GLY A 49 11.20 24.83 7.60
N VAL A 50 10.05 25.00 6.94
CA VAL A 50 9.36 26.30 6.86
C VAL A 50 8.95 26.79 8.26
N ALA A 51 8.48 25.90 9.14
CA ALA A 51 8.12 26.26 10.51
C ALA A 51 9.33 26.74 11.32
N VAL A 52 10.50 26.10 11.16
CA VAL A 52 11.75 26.52 11.81
C VAL A 52 12.18 27.90 11.30
N GLU A 53 12.17 28.14 10.00
CA GLU A 53 12.55 29.44 9.41
C GLU A 53 11.62 30.57 9.85
N TYR A 54 10.31 30.29 9.90
CA TYR A 54 9.29 31.21 10.39
C TYR A 54 9.50 31.54 11.88
N GLY A 55 9.71 30.51 12.72
CA GLY A 55 9.97 30.68 14.15
C GLY A 55 11.27 31.43 14.47
N ALA A 56 12.27 31.32 13.59
CA ALA A 56 13.52 32.08 13.68
C ALA A 56 13.39 33.54 13.21
N GLY A 57 12.25 33.95 12.63
CA GLY A 57 12.05 35.30 12.09
C GLY A 57 12.86 35.57 10.83
N THR A 58 13.11 34.55 10.00
CA THR A 58 13.91 34.67 8.77
C THR A 58 13.27 35.67 7.80
N PRO A 59 13.99 36.71 7.34
CA PRO A 59 13.43 37.71 6.44
C PRO A 59 12.89 37.08 5.15
N GLY A 60 11.63 37.40 4.81
CA GLY A 60 10.96 36.90 3.62
C GLY A 60 10.15 35.62 3.81
N VAL A 61 10.14 35.03 5.01
CA VAL A 61 9.26 33.92 5.37
C VAL A 61 8.05 34.44 6.14
N TRP A 62 6.85 34.15 5.63
CA TRP A 62 5.59 34.68 6.13
C TRP A 62 4.61 33.57 6.53
N VAL A 63 3.51 33.95 7.19
CA VAL A 63 2.42 33.02 7.55
C VAL A 63 1.83 32.30 6.33
N SER A 64 1.86 32.94 5.15
CA SER A 64 1.43 32.32 3.89
C SER A 64 2.27 31.12 3.50
N ASP A 65 3.58 31.13 3.80
CA ASP A 65 4.50 30.04 3.47
C ASP A 65 4.22 28.83 4.37
N LEU A 66 3.98 29.08 5.66
CA LEU A 66 3.56 28.04 6.60
C LEU A 66 2.23 27.39 6.19
N THR A 67 1.26 28.22 5.79
CA THR A 67 -0.05 27.75 5.32
C THR A 67 0.08 26.93 4.02
N SER A 68 0.95 27.36 3.11
CA SER A 68 1.24 26.66 1.86
C SER A 68 1.96 25.33 2.09
N ALA A 69 2.90 25.27 3.02
CA ALA A 69 3.57 24.03 3.39
C ALA A 69 2.59 23.03 4.05
N ALA A 70 1.73 23.51 4.94
CA ALA A 70 0.69 22.70 5.58
C ALA A 70 -0.38 22.19 4.59
N SER A 71 -0.73 22.97 3.56
CA SER A 71 -1.65 22.51 2.52
C SER A 71 -0.97 21.48 1.60
N THR A 72 0.30 21.70 1.25
CA THR A 72 1.11 20.76 0.45
C THR A 72 1.23 19.41 1.14
N SER A 73 1.55 19.39 2.44
CA SER A 73 1.60 18.16 3.23
C SER A 73 0.24 17.46 3.30
N ARG A 74 -0.87 18.20 3.51
CA ARG A 74 -2.23 17.61 3.45
C ARG A 74 -2.59 17.01 2.09
N THR A 75 -2.22 17.67 1.00
CA THR A 75 -2.44 17.15 -0.35
C THR A 75 -1.63 15.88 -0.59
N ALA A 76 -0.35 15.85 -0.20
CA ALA A 76 0.49 14.67 -0.32
C ALA A 76 -0.07 13.48 0.49
N GLY A 77 -0.44 13.70 1.74
CA GLY A 77 -1.07 12.67 2.58
C GLY A 77 -2.38 12.15 1.99
N THR A 78 -3.19 13.02 1.39
CA THR A 78 -4.44 12.62 0.71
C THR A 78 -4.16 11.73 -0.51
N LEU A 79 -3.19 12.11 -1.36
CA LEU A 79 -2.77 11.31 -2.51
C LEU A 79 -2.20 9.96 -2.09
N TYR A 80 -1.45 9.93 -0.99
CA TYR A 80 -0.95 8.70 -0.40
C TYR A 80 -2.10 7.78 0.04
N LEU A 81 -3.10 8.29 0.77
CA LEU A 81 -4.26 7.51 1.19
C LEU A 81 -5.06 6.94 0.01
N ILE A 82 -5.30 7.74 -1.03
CA ILE A 82 -5.97 7.29 -2.27
C ILE A 82 -5.17 6.16 -2.92
N SER A 83 -3.85 6.33 -3.03
CA SER A 83 -2.96 5.33 -3.61
C SER A 83 -2.96 4.03 -2.80
N LEU A 84 -2.99 4.12 -1.47
CA LEU A 84 -3.03 2.97 -0.57
C LEU A 84 -4.34 2.18 -0.73
N VAL A 85 -5.48 2.85 -0.81
CA VAL A 85 -6.79 2.21 -1.06
C VAL A 85 -6.81 1.52 -2.42
N ALA A 86 -6.34 2.19 -3.48
CA ALA A 86 -6.28 1.60 -4.81
C ALA A 86 -5.40 0.35 -4.85
N THR A 87 -4.23 0.40 -4.19
CA THR A 87 -3.32 -0.75 -4.04
C THR A 87 -3.95 -1.90 -3.28
N ALA A 88 -4.65 -1.62 -2.18
CA ALA A 88 -5.36 -2.63 -1.39
C ALA A 88 -6.39 -3.38 -2.26
N VAL A 89 -7.21 -2.66 -3.02
CA VAL A 89 -8.21 -3.25 -3.92
C VAL A 89 -7.53 -4.12 -4.99
N ALA A 90 -6.46 -3.64 -5.62
CA ALA A 90 -5.75 -4.40 -6.64
C ALA A 90 -5.13 -5.70 -6.11
N LEU A 91 -4.50 -5.64 -4.92
CA LEU A 91 -3.95 -6.81 -4.26
C LEU A 91 -5.04 -7.82 -3.86
N LEU A 92 -6.20 -7.36 -3.37
CA LEU A 92 -7.34 -8.23 -3.06
C LEU A 92 -7.85 -8.95 -4.31
N VAL A 93 -8.01 -8.23 -5.42
CA VAL A 93 -8.41 -8.82 -6.71
C VAL A 93 -7.37 -9.84 -7.18
N TRP A 94 -6.08 -9.52 -7.05
CA TRP A 94 -5.00 -10.43 -7.40
C TRP A 94 -5.02 -11.71 -6.54
N VAL A 95 -5.18 -11.59 -5.21
CA VAL A 95 -5.29 -12.72 -4.29
C VAL A 95 -6.53 -13.58 -4.61
N ALA A 96 -7.67 -12.96 -4.89
CA ALA A 96 -8.89 -13.68 -5.26
C ALA A 96 -8.68 -14.52 -6.54
N ARG A 97 -8.05 -13.92 -7.56
CA ARG A 97 -7.76 -14.61 -8.83
C ARG A 97 -6.72 -15.73 -8.68
N THR A 98 -5.66 -15.51 -7.90
CA THR A 98 -4.65 -16.55 -7.65
C THR A 98 -5.23 -17.73 -6.90
N ARG A 99 -6.10 -17.50 -5.90
CA ARG A 99 -6.84 -18.57 -5.21
C ARG A 99 -7.78 -19.33 -6.13
N ALA A 100 -8.51 -18.63 -7.01
CA ALA A 100 -9.38 -19.28 -7.99
C ALA A 100 -8.60 -20.17 -8.96
N ASN A 101 -7.47 -19.68 -9.48
CA ASN A 101 -6.62 -20.47 -10.37
C ASN A 101 -5.95 -21.66 -9.65
N ALA A 102 -5.55 -21.52 -8.39
CA ALA A 102 -4.99 -22.62 -7.60
C ALA A 102 -6.02 -23.74 -7.36
N ARG A 103 -7.29 -23.38 -7.11
CA ARG A 103 -8.41 -24.34 -7.01
C ARG A 103 -8.58 -25.16 -8.28
N LEU A 104 -8.53 -24.49 -9.44
CA LEU A 104 -8.67 -25.16 -10.75
C LEU A 104 -7.49 -26.08 -11.07
N ALA A 105 -6.29 -25.73 -10.61
CA ALA A 105 -5.08 -26.52 -10.83
C ALA A 105 -4.92 -27.70 -9.85
N GLY A 106 -5.75 -27.82 -8.81
CA GLY A 106 -5.59 -28.82 -7.75
C GLY A 106 -4.33 -28.62 -6.88
N GLN A 107 -3.63 -27.50 -7.03
CA GLN A 107 -2.35 -27.21 -6.36
C GLN A 107 -2.56 -26.27 -5.16
N TYR A 108 -3.15 -26.78 -4.08
CA TYR A 108 -3.43 -25.97 -2.89
C TYR A 108 -2.18 -25.72 -2.02
N GLU A 109 -1.24 -26.67 -1.98
CA GLU A 109 -0.18 -26.71 -0.97
C GLU A 109 0.91 -25.63 -1.11
N GLY A 110 1.09 -25.04 -2.30
CA GLY A 110 2.14 -24.02 -2.53
C GLY A 110 1.69 -22.55 -2.41
N SER A 111 0.40 -22.28 -2.25
CA SER A 111 -0.13 -20.90 -2.40
C SER A 111 -0.07 -20.05 -1.13
N GLY A 112 0.10 -20.67 0.05
CA GLY A 112 0.02 -20.02 1.36
C GLY A 112 1.04 -18.90 1.56
N TYR A 113 2.30 -19.11 1.17
CA TYR A 113 3.38 -18.12 1.35
C TYR A 113 3.15 -16.82 0.58
N ARG A 114 2.56 -16.89 -0.62
CA ARG A 114 2.26 -15.70 -1.43
C ARG A 114 1.13 -14.88 -0.81
N VAL A 115 0.11 -15.57 -0.29
CA VAL A 115 -1.02 -14.95 0.40
C VAL A 115 -0.55 -14.30 1.71
N LEU A 116 0.31 -14.97 2.48
CA LEU A 116 0.86 -14.44 3.73
C LEU A 116 1.71 -13.19 3.51
N ALA A 117 2.53 -13.17 2.45
CA ALA A 117 3.34 -12.00 2.15
C ALA A 117 2.50 -10.79 1.72
N VAL A 118 1.45 -10.99 0.92
CA VAL A 118 0.49 -9.92 0.61
C VAL A 118 -0.31 -9.51 1.85
N ALA A 119 -0.63 -10.45 2.74
CA ALA A 119 -1.26 -10.14 4.01
C ALA A 119 -0.38 -9.24 4.89
N GLY A 120 0.96 -9.42 4.85
CA GLY A 120 1.92 -8.57 5.56
C GLY A 120 1.93 -7.10 5.15
N TRP A 121 1.46 -6.77 3.93
CA TRP A 121 1.31 -5.38 3.46
C TRP A 121 0.23 -4.61 4.23
N PHE A 122 -0.85 -5.28 4.65
CA PHE A 122 -2.01 -4.62 5.26
C PHE A 122 -1.71 -4.07 6.67
N PRO A 123 -1.07 -4.79 7.59
CA PRO A 123 -0.68 -4.26 8.90
C PRO A 123 0.23 -3.05 8.79
N VAL A 124 1.22 -3.08 7.88
CA VAL A 124 2.13 -1.94 7.65
C VAL A 124 1.33 -0.73 7.16
N SER A 125 0.48 -0.94 6.15
CA SER A 125 -0.38 0.11 5.60
C SER A 125 -1.35 0.67 6.66
N LEU A 126 -1.91 -0.19 7.51
CA LEU A 126 -2.81 0.21 8.59
C LEU A 126 -2.08 1.04 9.64
N ALA A 127 -0.87 0.62 10.04
CA ALA A 127 -0.03 1.38 10.97
C ALA A 127 0.25 2.78 10.41
N THR A 128 0.54 2.89 9.11
CA THR A 128 0.70 4.21 8.47
C THR A 128 -0.57 5.04 8.54
N VAL A 129 -1.72 4.48 8.17
CA VAL A 129 -3.01 5.21 8.23
C VAL A 129 -3.30 5.70 9.64
N VAL A 130 -2.99 4.89 10.67
CA VAL A 130 -3.15 5.29 12.07
C VAL A 130 -2.20 6.42 12.44
N VAL A 131 -0.95 6.41 11.97
CA VAL A 131 -0.04 7.54 12.15
C VAL A 131 -0.59 8.78 11.44
N THR A 132 -0.90 8.72 10.15
CA THR A 132 -1.38 9.88 9.37
C THR A 132 -2.70 10.47 9.89
N LEU A 133 -3.67 9.62 10.27
CA LEU A 133 -4.97 10.09 10.79
C LEU A 133 -4.90 10.44 12.28
N GLY A 134 -4.12 9.69 13.06
CA GLY A 134 -3.95 9.93 14.48
C GLY A 134 -3.25 11.26 14.74
N THR A 135 -2.30 11.63 13.90
CA THR A 135 -1.61 12.93 14.00
C THR A 135 -2.54 14.07 13.64
N ALA A 136 -3.37 13.93 12.60
CA ALA A 136 -4.42 14.89 12.27
C ALA A 136 -5.47 15.06 13.41
N ALA A 137 -5.72 14.02 14.20
CA ALA A 137 -6.69 14.05 15.30
C ALA A 137 -6.10 14.47 16.66
N LEU A 138 -4.80 14.24 16.89
CA LEU A 138 -4.12 14.51 18.16
C LEU A 138 -3.43 15.87 18.21
N LEU A 139 -3.08 16.45 17.06
CA LEU A 139 -2.53 17.79 17.01
C LEU A 139 -3.63 18.78 17.45
N GLY A 140 -3.34 19.53 18.51
CA GLY A 140 -4.19 20.65 18.94
C GLY A 140 -4.23 21.78 17.91
N ALA A 141 -4.67 22.98 18.30
CA ALA A 141 -4.85 24.09 17.37
C ALA A 141 -3.56 24.49 16.62
N GLU A 142 -2.38 24.31 17.22
CA GLU A 142 -1.08 24.53 16.56
C GLU A 142 0.00 23.55 17.07
N PRO A 143 0.64 22.75 16.19
CA PRO A 143 1.75 21.86 16.55
C PRO A 143 3.01 22.64 16.92
N THR A 144 3.73 22.19 17.94
CA THR A 144 5.07 22.69 18.28
C THR A 144 6.13 22.24 17.27
N LEU A 145 7.28 22.93 17.22
CA LEU A 145 8.38 22.56 16.31
C LEU A 145 8.92 21.15 16.58
N ASP A 146 9.03 20.76 17.85
CA ASP A 146 9.46 19.43 18.26
C ASP A 146 8.47 18.34 17.83
N GLU A 147 7.17 18.63 17.87
CA GLU A 147 6.13 17.73 17.36
C GLU A 147 6.26 17.57 15.85
N LEU A 148 6.43 18.65 15.08
CA LEU A 148 6.63 18.57 13.63
C LEU A 148 7.87 17.75 13.25
N ALA A 149 8.98 17.91 13.97
CA ALA A 149 10.20 17.12 13.76
C ALA A 149 9.97 15.61 14.03
N ARG A 150 9.26 15.29 15.12
CA ARG A 150 8.90 13.91 15.46
C ARG A 150 8.00 13.29 14.39
N LEU A 151 7.02 14.04 13.89
CA LEU A 151 6.14 13.59 12.82
C LEU A 151 6.92 13.30 11.54
N ALA A 152 7.76 14.23 11.08
CA ALA A 152 8.58 14.02 9.90
C ALA A 152 9.51 12.80 10.02
N THR A 153 10.04 12.56 11.23
CA THR A 153 10.85 11.37 11.52
C THR A 153 10.04 10.08 11.46
N LEU A 154 8.84 10.08 12.05
CA LEU A 154 7.92 8.93 12.00
C LEU A 154 7.49 8.64 10.56
N ASP A 155 7.09 9.65 9.80
CA ASP A 155 6.69 9.50 8.40
C ASP A 155 7.84 8.97 7.54
N SER A 156 9.07 9.42 7.79
CA SER A 156 10.27 8.89 7.13
C SER A 156 10.50 7.41 7.44
N ALA A 157 10.40 7.02 8.72
CA ALA A 157 10.55 5.62 9.12
C ALA A 157 9.48 4.73 8.48
N VAL A 158 8.23 5.21 8.46
CA VAL A 158 7.12 4.51 7.83
C VAL A 158 7.30 4.41 6.32
N ALA A 159 7.73 5.47 5.64
CA ALA A 159 8.01 5.46 4.21
C ALA A 159 9.11 4.43 3.86
N VAL A 160 10.16 4.32 4.68
CA VAL A 160 11.21 3.29 4.50
C VAL A 160 10.62 1.88 4.61
N VAL A 161 9.83 1.60 5.66
CA VAL A 161 9.18 0.29 5.83
C VAL A 161 8.24 0.00 4.66
N GLN A 162 7.49 1.00 4.19
CA GLN A 162 6.58 0.88 3.06
C GLN A 162 7.32 0.56 1.75
N VAL A 163 8.45 1.22 1.48
CA VAL A 163 9.30 0.96 0.31
C VAL A 163 9.88 -0.45 0.36
N VAL A 164 10.43 -0.86 1.51
CA VAL A 164 11.00 -2.22 1.67
C VAL A 164 9.93 -3.28 1.45
N THR A 165 8.75 -3.10 2.05
CA THR A 165 7.63 -4.03 1.88
C THR A 165 7.12 -4.03 0.44
N ALA A 166 7.08 -2.88 -0.22
CA ALA A 166 6.66 -2.76 -1.62
C ALA A 166 7.60 -3.53 -2.55
N VAL A 167 8.91 -3.40 -2.34
CA VAL A 167 9.92 -4.16 -3.09
C VAL A 167 9.73 -5.67 -2.88
N ALA A 168 9.52 -6.11 -1.64
CA ALA A 168 9.28 -7.53 -1.33
C ALA A 168 8.02 -8.05 -2.04
N VAL A 169 6.91 -7.30 -1.99
CA VAL A 169 5.66 -7.64 -2.68
C VAL A 169 5.87 -7.69 -4.20
N ILE A 170 6.52 -6.71 -4.80
CA ILE A 170 6.80 -6.67 -6.24
C ILE A 170 7.65 -7.87 -6.68
N VAL A 171 8.71 -8.20 -5.91
CA VAL A 171 9.54 -9.37 -6.19
C VAL A 171 8.70 -10.65 -6.16
N LEU A 172 7.82 -10.79 -5.17
CA LEU A 172 6.94 -11.96 -5.03
C LEU A 172 5.90 -12.05 -6.15
N LEU A 173 5.29 -10.93 -6.54
CA LEU A 173 4.36 -10.86 -7.67
C LEU A 173 5.03 -11.28 -8.99
N ARG A 174 6.32 -10.95 -9.17
CA ARG A 174 7.08 -11.27 -10.38
C ARG A 174 7.64 -12.69 -10.42
N ARG A 175 7.74 -13.39 -9.29
CA ARG A 175 8.23 -14.77 -9.25
C ARG A 175 7.25 -15.71 -9.96
N ARG A 176 7.62 -16.17 -11.15
CA ARG A 176 6.89 -17.22 -11.87
C ARG A 176 6.76 -18.46 -10.98
N PRO A 177 5.60 -19.13 -10.95
CA PRO A 177 5.51 -20.43 -10.29
C PRO A 177 6.45 -21.39 -11.02
N VAL A 178 7.32 -22.07 -10.27
CA VAL A 178 8.15 -23.16 -10.81
C VAL A 178 7.18 -24.29 -11.17
N VAL A 179 6.96 -24.50 -12.45
CA VAL A 179 6.19 -25.65 -12.92
C VAL A 179 7.10 -26.85 -12.77
N VAL A 180 6.91 -27.63 -11.70
CA VAL A 180 7.56 -28.94 -11.56
C VAL A 180 6.93 -29.84 -12.63
N PRO A 181 7.69 -30.34 -13.62
CA PRO A 181 7.14 -31.24 -14.62
C PRO A 181 6.60 -32.49 -13.92
N ALA A 182 5.41 -32.94 -14.30
CA ALA A 182 4.84 -34.16 -13.76
C ALA A 182 5.78 -35.34 -14.02
N PRO A 183 6.01 -36.25 -13.05
CA PRO A 183 6.76 -37.47 -13.29
C PRO A 183 6.06 -38.25 -14.41
N ARG A 184 6.84 -38.62 -15.43
CA ARG A 184 6.39 -39.43 -16.56
C ARG A 184 6.22 -40.88 -16.17
#